data_AF-A0A917JE02-F1
#
_entry.id   AF-A0A917JE02-F1
#
_cell.length_a   1.000
_cell.length_b   1.000
_cell.length_c   1.000
_cell.angle_alpha   90.00
_cell.angle_beta   90.00
_cell.angle_gamma   90.00
#
_symmetry.space_group_name_H-M   'P 1'
#
loop_
_entity.id
_entity.type
_entity.pdbx_description
1 polymer ?
#
loop_
_entity_poly.entity_id
_entity_poly.type
_entity_poly.pdbx_seq_one_letter_code
_entity_poly.pdbx_strand_id
1 'polypeptide(L)'
;MSDFLIQEKPFGSSPKTIVKDHNGQPLYLLTGRLGDLGSRLTLYDMNGRSIAYIKKDRLAFVRRFEIYENDKKVGTMQHFLNWPNDFYYISQLHWMAHGNIYQHEYRVNHFTNQIMRMSKTRLMMGDHYQLQVNDDRNAAKCICIASVLDYWSYNRERSQPTYYNEVLDIT
;
A
#
# COMPACT_ATOMS: atom_id res chain seq x y z
N MET A 1 19.27 -1.27 -0.39
CA MET A 1 18.19 -0.28 -0.37
C MET A 1 17.80 0.00 -1.79
N SER A 2 16.56 -0.30 -2.15
CA SER A 2 16.03 -0.14 -3.50
C SER A 2 14.81 0.77 -3.47
N ASP A 3 14.73 1.59 -4.51
CA ASP A 3 13.67 2.57 -4.67
C ASP A 3 12.71 2.10 -5.77
N PHE A 4 11.43 2.04 -5.42
CA PHE A 4 10.36 1.69 -6.34
C PHE A 4 9.43 2.89 -6.54
N LEU A 5 9.11 3.18 -7.78
CA LEU A 5 8.22 4.26 -8.18
C LEU A 5 6.92 3.67 -8.72
N ILE A 6 5.81 4.12 -8.16
CA ILE A 6 4.46 3.76 -8.58
C ILE A 6 3.76 5.05 -8.95
N GLN A 7 3.36 5.20 -10.22
CA GLN A 7 2.67 6.40 -10.67
C GLN A 7 1.36 6.59 -9.88
N GLU A 8 1.16 7.78 -9.32
CA GLU A 8 -0.05 8.12 -8.59
C GLU A 8 -1.22 8.21 -9.58
N LYS A 9 -2.03 7.16 -9.56
CA LYS A 9 -3.40 7.11 -10.05
C LYS A 9 -4.20 6.55 -8.87
N PRO A 10 -5.50 6.86 -8.71
CA PRO A 10 -6.28 6.23 -7.63
C PRO A 10 -6.12 4.71 -7.71
N PHE A 11 -5.52 4.06 -6.69
CA PHE A 11 -5.22 2.62 -6.79
C PHE A 11 -6.53 1.85 -6.99
N GLY A 12 -6.59 1.04 -8.04
CA GLY A 12 -7.80 0.31 -8.43
C GLY A 12 -8.67 0.97 -9.52
N SER A 13 -8.36 2.19 -9.97
CA SER A 13 -9.01 2.80 -11.15
C SER A 13 -8.47 2.25 -12.47
N SER A 14 -7.20 1.84 -12.49
CA SER A 14 -6.55 1.19 -13.63
C SER A 14 -6.34 -0.29 -13.31
N PRO A 15 -6.71 -1.23 -14.21
CA PRO A 15 -6.59 -2.67 -13.96
C PRO A 15 -5.13 -3.16 -13.90
N LYS A 16 -4.17 -2.30 -14.29
CA LYS A 16 -2.74 -2.57 -14.36
C LYS A 16 -1.94 -1.32 -14.00
N THR A 17 -0.92 -1.50 -13.16
CA THR A 17 0.03 -0.46 -12.73
C THR A 17 1.44 -1.01 -12.84
N ILE A 18 2.34 -0.25 -13.47
CA ILE A 18 3.75 -0.63 -13.60
C ILE A 18 4.51 -0.08 -12.40
N VAL A 19 5.29 -0.93 -11.74
CA VAL A 19 6.25 -0.54 -10.70
C VAL A 19 7.62 -0.42 -11.34
N LYS A 20 8.22 0.76 -11.23
CA LYS A 20 9.51 1.07 -11.84
C LYS A 20 10.59 1.24 -10.77
N ASP A 21 11.86 1.16 -11.16
CA ASP A 21 12.96 1.65 -10.34
C ASP A 21 13.14 3.18 -10.45
N HIS A 22 14.15 3.73 -9.78
CA HIS A 22 14.51 5.14 -9.85
C HIS A 22 14.96 5.62 -11.25
N ASN A 23 15.43 4.70 -12.11
CA ASN A 23 15.81 5.00 -13.50
C ASN A 23 14.62 4.91 -14.47
N GLY A 24 13.43 4.59 -13.98
CA GLY A 24 12.23 4.40 -14.78
C GLY A 24 12.13 3.03 -15.46
N GLN A 25 13.02 2.08 -15.15
CA GLN A 25 12.98 0.72 -15.67
C GLN A 25 11.81 -0.05 -15.02
N PRO A 26 10.94 -0.71 -15.82
CA PRO A 26 9.85 -1.50 -15.28
C PRO A 26 10.40 -2.76 -14.60
N LEU A 27 10.10 -2.94 -13.32
CA LEU A 27 10.54 -4.10 -12.52
C LEU A 27 9.39 -5.07 -12.24
N TYR A 28 8.18 -4.55 -12.05
CA TYR A 28 7.01 -5.37 -11.75
C TYR A 28 5.74 -4.83 -12.41
N LEU A 29 4.78 -5.72 -12.57
CA LEU A 29 3.43 -5.40 -12.99
C LEU A 29 2.44 -5.75 -11.88
N LEU A 30 1.76 -4.73 -11.37
CA LEU A 30 0.68 -4.88 -10.40
C LEU A 30 -0.66 -4.91 -11.14
N THR A 31 -1.49 -5.92 -10.90
CA THR A 31 -2.79 -6.06 -11.58
C THR A 31 -3.91 -6.42 -10.61
N GLY A 32 -5.14 -6.04 -10.95
CA GLY A 32 -6.33 -6.34 -10.15
C GLY A 32 -6.86 -5.10 -9.42
N ARG A 33 -7.61 -5.33 -8.35
CA ARG A 33 -8.25 -4.26 -7.56
C ARG A 33 -8.43 -4.70 -6.10
N LEU A 34 -8.59 -3.72 -5.23
CA LEU A 34 -8.93 -3.91 -3.82
C LEU A 34 -10.32 -3.34 -3.55
N GLY A 35 -11.09 -3.98 -2.68
CA GLY A 35 -12.31 -3.42 -2.09
C GLY A 35 -13.52 -4.36 -2.11
N ASP A 36 -13.76 -5.04 -3.22
CA ASP A 36 -14.86 -6.02 -3.32
C ASP A 36 -14.52 -7.32 -2.57
N LEU A 37 -15.55 -8.06 -2.17
CA LEU A 37 -15.37 -9.38 -1.57
C LEU A 37 -14.65 -10.30 -2.56
N GLY A 38 -13.53 -10.89 -2.15
CA GLY A 38 -12.72 -11.75 -3.03
C GLY A 38 -11.85 -11.01 -4.05
N SER A 39 -11.86 -9.66 -4.04
CA SER A 39 -10.90 -8.88 -4.83
C SER A 39 -9.46 -9.13 -4.35
N ARG A 40 -8.54 -9.15 -5.31
CA ARG A 40 -7.11 -9.29 -5.06
C ARG A 40 -6.32 -8.38 -5.99
N LEU A 41 -5.15 -8.01 -5.52
CA LEU A 41 -4.12 -7.30 -6.25
C LEU A 41 -2.89 -8.21 -6.31
N THR A 42 -2.46 -8.55 -7.52
CA THR A 42 -1.37 -9.49 -7.78
C THR A 42 -0.18 -8.76 -8.39
N LEU A 43 1.00 -9.02 -7.84
CA LEU A 43 2.28 -8.52 -8.32
C LEU A 43 2.97 -9.60 -9.15
N TYR A 44 3.34 -9.25 -10.39
CA TYR A 44 4.05 -10.09 -11.32
C TYR A 44 5.47 -9.56 -11.53
N ASP A 45 6.43 -10.46 -11.70
CA ASP A 45 7.71 -10.11 -12.31
C ASP A 45 7.54 -9.82 -13.82
N MET A 46 8.58 -9.25 -14.44
CA MET A 46 8.53 -8.91 -15.88
C MET A 46 8.48 -10.14 -16.81
N ASN A 47 8.68 -11.36 -16.28
CA ASN A 47 8.49 -12.60 -17.01
C ASN A 47 7.04 -13.12 -16.92
N GLY A 48 6.16 -12.39 -16.23
CA GLY A 48 4.74 -12.75 -16.08
C GLY A 48 4.48 -13.78 -14.97
N ARG A 49 5.45 -14.07 -14.10
CA ARG A 49 5.24 -14.95 -12.95
C ARG A 49 4.70 -14.16 -11.76
N SER A 50 3.63 -14.64 -11.15
CA SER A 50 3.09 -14.08 -9.91
C SER A 50 4.07 -14.33 -8.77
N ILE A 51 4.57 -13.25 -8.16
CA ILE A 51 5.52 -13.32 -7.04
C ILE A 51 4.85 -13.09 -5.69
N ALA A 52 3.83 -12.24 -5.65
CA ALA A 52 3.06 -11.97 -4.45
C ALA A 52 1.65 -11.50 -4.80
N TYR A 53 0.71 -11.65 -3.88
CA TYR A 53 -0.59 -11.01 -3.99
C TYR A 53 -1.15 -10.64 -2.63
N ILE A 54 -2.05 -9.67 -2.63
CA ILE A 54 -2.79 -9.24 -1.46
C ILE A 54 -4.28 -9.27 -1.75
N LYS A 55 -5.06 -9.88 -0.87
CA LYS A 55 -6.51 -10.03 -1.04
C LYS A 55 -7.26 -9.61 0.21
N LYS A 56 -8.47 -9.10 0.02
CA LYS A 56 -9.38 -8.81 1.14
C LYS A 56 -9.81 -10.11 1.80
N ASP A 57 -9.80 -10.14 3.13
CA ASP A 57 -10.34 -11.26 3.91
C ASP A 57 -11.82 -11.50 3.52
N ARG A 58 -12.24 -12.76 3.48
CA ARG A 58 -13.62 -13.13 3.12
C ARG A 58 -14.62 -12.80 4.23
N LEU A 59 -14.14 -12.43 5.42
CA LEU A 59 -14.99 -12.00 6.52
C LEU A 59 -15.52 -10.58 6.26
N ALA A 60 -16.82 -10.48 5.92
CA ALA A 60 -17.46 -9.23 5.46
C ALA A 60 -17.33 -8.03 6.41
N PHE A 61 -17.15 -8.26 7.72
CA PHE A 61 -17.12 -7.21 8.74
C PHE A 61 -15.73 -6.74 9.14
N VAL A 62 -14.66 -7.41 8.72
CA VAL A 62 -13.30 -7.07 9.16
C VAL A 62 -12.51 -6.43 8.03
N ARG A 63 -11.96 -5.24 8.28
CA ARG A 63 -11.04 -4.54 7.37
C ARG A 63 -9.65 -5.19 7.42
N ARG A 64 -9.54 -6.44 6.99
CA ARG A 64 -8.31 -7.23 6.94
C ARG A 64 -7.90 -7.55 5.52
N PHE A 65 -6.60 -7.54 5.29
CA PHE A 65 -5.98 -7.99 4.06
C PHE A 65 -4.96 -9.09 4.35
N GLU A 66 -4.96 -10.12 3.52
CA GLU A 66 -4.01 -11.21 3.60
C GLU A 66 -2.97 -11.08 2.50
N ILE A 67 -1.70 -11.23 2.86
CA ILE A 67 -0.54 -11.14 1.98
C ILE A 67 -0.03 -12.56 1.72
N TYR A 68 0.20 -12.88 0.46
CA TYR A 68 0.72 -14.16 0.00
C TYR A 68 1.96 -13.94 -0.85
N GLU A 69 2.93 -14.83 -0.68
CA GLU A 69 4.16 -14.91 -1.48
C GLU A 69 4.34 -16.38 -1.88
N ASN A 70 4.52 -16.66 -3.18
CA ASN A 70 4.57 -18.03 -3.70
C ASN A 70 3.40 -18.92 -3.20
N ASP A 71 2.18 -18.38 -3.25
CA ASP A 71 0.94 -19.02 -2.77
C ASP A 71 0.89 -19.41 -1.28
N LYS A 72 1.87 -18.98 -0.49
CA LYS A 72 1.87 -19.15 0.97
C LYS A 72 1.45 -17.86 1.63
N LYS A 73 0.53 -17.94 2.60
CA LYS A 73 0.16 -16.79 3.43
C LYS A 73 1.38 -16.39 4.27
N VAL A 74 1.88 -15.19 4.05
CA VAL A 74 3.05 -14.64 4.77
C VAL A 74 2.67 -13.55 5.75
N GLY A 75 1.47 -12.98 5.65
CA GLY A 75 1.02 -11.98 6.61
C GLY A 75 -0.48 -11.69 6.56
N THR A 76 -0.99 -11.13 7.64
CA THR A 76 -2.31 -10.48 7.66
C THR A 76 -2.15 -9.07 8.20
N MET A 77 -2.50 -8.11 7.35
CA MET A 77 -2.51 -6.68 7.64
C MET A 77 -3.88 -6.27 8.17
N GLN A 78 -3.89 -5.66 9.35
CA GLN A 78 -5.10 -5.21 10.02
C GLN A 78 -4.87 -3.87 10.71
N HIS A 79 -5.92 -3.06 10.74
CA HIS A 79 -5.92 -1.83 11.52
C HIS A 79 -5.81 -2.15 13.01
N PHE A 80 -4.86 -1.54 13.71
CA PHE A 80 -4.57 -1.82 15.12
C PHE A 80 -5.20 -0.77 16.04
N LEU A 81 -4.93 0.52 15.84
CA LEU A 81 -5.46 1.61 16.67
C LEU A 81 -5.41 2.96 15.93
N ASN A 82 -6.41 3.82 16.13
CA ASN A 82 -6.42 5.22 15.67
C ASN A 82 -6.03 6.14 16.85
N TRP A 83 -4.78 6.58 16.97
CA TRP A 83 -4.41 7.65 17.91
C TRP A 83 -3.05 8.25 17.53
N PRO A 84 -2.88 9.58 17.55
CA PRO A 84 -3.26 10.53 16.49
C PRO A 84 -2.70 10.21 15.08
N ASN A 85 -1.92 9.14 14.93
CA ASN A 85 -1.42 8.59 13.68
C ASN A 85 -2.08 7.23 13.40
N ASP A 86 -2.01 6.77 12.15
CA ASP A 86 -2.56 5.47 11.76
C ASP A 86 -1.54 4.36 12.02
N PHE A 87 -1.97 3.34 12.76
CA PHE A 87 -1.16 2.16 13.07
C PHE A 87 -1.80 0.89 12.51
N TYR A 88 -1.04 0.18 11.69
CA TYR A 88 -1.42 -1.09 11.11
C TYR A 88 -0.40 -2.16 11.50
N TYR A 89 -0.92 -3.31 11.94
CA TYR A 89 -0.10 -4.45 12.30
C TYR A 89 -0.19 -5.52 11.21
N ILE A 90 0.98 -6.05 10.83
CA ILE A 90 1.10 -7.17 9.89
C ILE A 90 1.57 -8.38 10.69
N SER A 91 0.62 -9.22 11.06
CA SER A 91 0.88 -10.49 11.75
C SER A 91 1.70 -11.45 10.88
N GLN A 92 2.32 -12.47 11.50
CA GLN A 92 3.31 -13.40 10.91
C GLN A 92 4.65 -12.76 10.51
N LEU A 93 4.65 -11.54 9.97
CA LEU A 93 5.88 -10.77 9.71
C LEU A 93 6.37 -10.01 10.95
N HIS A 94 5.49 -9.80 11.94
CA HIS A 94 5.74 -8.93 13.10
C HIS A 94 6.10 -7.50 12.70
N TRP A 95 5.52 -7.00 11.61
CA TRP A 95 5.77 -5.65 11.12
C TRP A 95 4.70 -4.68 11.59
N MET A 96 5.11 -3.43 11.79
CA MET A 96 4.24 -2.33 12.15
C MET A 96 4.37 -1.23 11.11
N ALA A 97 3.27 -0.93 10.41
CA ALA A 97 3.16 0.24 9.57
C ALA A 97 2.57 1.39 10.39
N HIS A 98 3.25 2.53 10.39
CA HIS A 98 2.78 3.74 11.07
C HIS A 98 3.06 4.95 10.19
N GLY A 99 2.20 5.96 10.25
CA GLY A 99 2.37 7.12 9.39
C GLY A 99 1.28 8.17 9.51
N ASN A 100 1.41 9.18 8.66
CA ASN A 100 0.41 10.21 8.45
C ASN A 100 -0.30 9.96 7.13
N ILE A 101 -1.53 9.46 7.21
CA ILE A 101 -2.37 9.16 6.06
C ILE A 101 -2.61 10.38 5.18
N TYR A 102 -2.78 11.57 5.77
CA TYR A 102 -3.02 12.81 5.03
C TYR A 102 -1.82 13.27 4.21
N GLN A 103 -0.61 12.95 4.67
CA GLN A 103 0.62 13.26 3.94
C GLN A 103 1.08 12.10 3.05
N HIS A 104 0.35 10.98 3.06
CA HIS A 104 0.73 9.72 2.43
C HIS A 104 2.16 9.28 2.78
N GLU A 105 2.58 9.57 4.02
CA GLU A 105 3.88 9.19 4.54
C GLU A 105 3.72 8.02 5.50
N TYR A 106 4.35 6.90 5.18
CA TYR A 106 4.32 5.71 6.02
C TYR A 106 5.71 5.11 6.20
N ARG A 107 5.94 4.53 7.38
CA ARG A 107 7.09 3.69 7.67
C ARG A 107 6.62 2.32 8.13
N VAL A 108 7.25 1.28 7.61
CA VAL A 108 7.03 -0.11 8.02
C VAL A 108 8.29 -0.60 8.70
N ASN A 109 8.16 -1.02 9.95
CA ASN A 109 9.27 -1.45 10.79
C ASN A 109 9.05 -2.87 11.33
N HIS A 110 10.14 -3.62 11.46
CA HIS A 110 10.22 -4.82 12.28
C HIS A 110 11.00 -4.47 13.55
N PHE A 111 10.29 -4.29 14.67
CA PHE A 111 10.85 -3.68 15.88
C PHE A 111 11.51 -2.31 15.58
N THR A 112 12.83 -2.20 15.79
CA THR A 112 13.61 -0.99 15.51
C THR A 112 14.15 -0.93 14.08
N ASN A 113 14.07 -2.03 13.33
CA ASN A 113 14.59 -2.10 11.97
C ASN A 113 13.55 -1.59 10.97
N GLN A 114 13.86 -0.50 10.25
CA GLN A 114 13.01 -0.03 9.17
C GLN A 114 13.08 -1.01 7.99
N ILE A 115 11.92 -1.43 7.49
CA ILE A 115 11.79 -2.32 6.33
C ILE A 115 11.50 -1.51 5.07
N MET A 116 10.58 -0.54 5.18
CA MET A 116 10.15 0.31 4.07
C MET A 116 9.79 1.71 4.55
N ARG A 117 10.07 2.72 3.72
CA ARG A 117 9.42 4.03 3.78
C ARG A 117 8.60 4.26 2.50
N MET A 118 7.40 4.79 2.65
CA MET A 118 6.53 5.23 1.56
C MET A 118 6.31 6.74 1.70
N SER A 119 6.46 7.48 0.59
CA SER A 119 6.19 8.92 0.53
C SER A 119 5.77 9.32 -0.88
N LYS A 120 5.10 10.47 -1.02
CA LYS A 120 4.86 11.07 -2.34
C LYS A 120 6.12 11.77 -2.86
N THR A 121 6.35 11.66 -4.16
CA THR A 121 7.41 12.37 -4.87
C THR A 121 6.87 12.89 -6.20
N ARG A 122 7.27 14.11 -6.58
CA ARG A 122 6.83 14.73 -7.83
C ARG A 122 7.93 14.64 -8.87
N LEU A 123 7.66 13.92 -9.95
CA LEU A 123 8.57 13.77 -11.08
C LEU A 123 8.02 14.52 -12.29
N MET A 124 8.82 14.65 -13.36
CA MET A 124 8.39 15.32 -14.59
C MET A 124 7.13 14.71 -15.22
N MET A 125 6.87 13.41 -14.97
CA MET A 125 5.70 12.67 -15.44
C MET A 125 4.52 12.66 -14.44
N GLY A 126 4.54 13.54 -13.44
CA GLY A 126 3.50 13.67 -12.42
C GLY A 126 3.88 13.10 -11.07
N ASP A 127 2.88 12.99 -10.19
CA ASP A 127 3.07 12.51 -8.84
C ASP A 127 3.23 10.97 -8.81
N HIS A 128 4.10 10.52 -7.94
CA HIS A 128 4.44 9.11 -7.75
C HIS A 128 4.50 8.81 -6.26
N TYR A 129 4.14 7.58 -5.90
CA TYR A 129 4.54 7.00 -4.63
C TYR A 129 5.94 6.40 -4.77
N GLN A 130 6.85 6.86 -3.93
CA GLN A 130 8.18 6.29 -3.77
C GLN A 130 8.18 5.32 -2.59
N LEU A 131 8.61 4.09 -2.84
CA LEU A 131 8.85 3.07 -1.81
C LEU A 131 10.35 2.84 -1.70
N GLN A 132 10.93 3.18 -0.57
CA GLN A 132 12.32 2.89 -0.25
C GLN A 132 12.34 1.64 0.60
N VAL A 133 12.82 0.53 0.06
CA VAL A 133 12.87 -0.77 0.73
C VAL A 133 14.31 -1.11 1.07
N ASN A 134 14.58 -1.42 2.34
CA ASN A 134 15.95 -1.63 2.81
C ASN A 134 16.55 -2.95 2.29
N ASP A 135 15.73 -3.99 2.15
CA ASP A 135 16.09 -5.33 1.68
C ASP A 135 15.15 -5.79 0.57
N ASP A 136 15.71 -6.07 -0.61
CA ASP A 136 14.97 -6.42 -1.83
C ASP A 136 14.14 -7.70 -1.69
N ARG A 137 14.51 -8.60 -0.77
CA ARG A 137 13.71 -9.80 -0.44
C ARG A 137 12.33 -9.45 0.14
N ASN A 138 12.16 -8.22 0.59
CA ASN A 138 10.90 -7.69 1.08
C ASN A 138 10.13 -6.87 0.04
N ALA A 139 10.71 -6.55 -1.12
CA ALA A 139 10.12 -5.66 -2.12
C ALA A 139 8.69 -6.06 -2.50
N ALA A 140 8.46 -7.34 -2.78
CA ALA A 140 7.13 -7.84 -3.14
C ALA A 140 6.09 -7.61 -2.03
N LYS A 141 6.43 -7.96 -0.79
CA LYS A 141 5.58 -7.72 0.41
C LYS A 141 5.33 -6.23 0.62
N CYS A 142 6.37 -5.41 0.50
CA CYS A 142 6.34 -3.96 0.65
C CYS A 142 5.40 -3.29 -0.36
N ILE A 143 5.48 -3.67 -1.64
CA ILE A 143 4.59 -3.17 -2.70
C ILE A 143 3.13 -3.54 -2.41
N CYS A 144 2.87 -4.77 -1.96
CA CYS A 144 1.52 -5.19 -1.55
C CYS A 144 0.99 -4.36 -0.37
N ILE A 145 1.81 -4.15 0.67
CA ILE A 145 1.45 -3.34 1.84
C ILE A 145 1.16 -1.90 1.44
N ALA A 146 2.03 -1.27 0.65
CA ALA A 146 1.85 0.08 0.14
C ALA A 146 0.53 0.25 -0.62
N SER A 147 0.15 -0.76 -1.41
CA SER A 147 -1.11 -0.75 -2.16
C SER A 147 -2.35 -0.74 -1.26
N VAL A 148 -2.29 -1.42 -0.10
CA VAL A 148 -3.38 -1.39 0.89
C VAL A 148 -3.40 -0.09 1.67
N LEU A 149 -2.24 0.48 1.99
CA LEU A 149 -2.15 1.79 2.63
C LEU A 149 -2.76 2.88 1.75
N ASP A 150 -2.45 2.89 0.45
CA ASP A 150 -3.08 3.80 -0.50
C ASP A 150 -4.61 3.59 -0.58
N TYR A 151 -5.04 2.33 -0.73
CA TYR A 151 -6.47 1.99 -0.75
C TYR A 151 -7.20 2.51 0.50
N TRP A 152 -6.61 2.40 1.69
CA TRP A 152 -7.21 2.95 2.91
C TRP A 152 -7.19 4.47 2.96
N SER A 153 -6.13 5.12 2.49
CA SER A 153 -6.07 6.58 2.33
C SER A 153 -7.23 7.09 1.48
N TYR A 154 -7.36 6.54 0.28
CA TYR A 154 -8.40 6.92 -0.68
C TYR A 154 -9.82 6.71 -0.15
N ASN A 155 -10.09 5.58 0.52
CA ASN A 155 -11.42 5.32 1.06
C ASN A 155 -11.73 6.12 2.33
N ARG A 156 -10.71 6.53 3.10
CA ARG A 156 -10.89 7.39 4.27
C ARG A 156 -11.29 8.81 3.84
N GLU A 157 -10.63 9.35 2.83
CA GLU A 157 -10.99 10.65 2.22
C GLU A 157 -12.43 10.64 1.71
N ARG A 158 -12.88 9.55 1.09
CA ARG A 158 -14.28 9.39 0.64
C ARG A 158 -15.30 9.16 1.75
N SER A 159 -14.86 8.70 2.92
CA SER A 159 -15.74 8.42 4.06
C SER A 159 -15.90 9.60 5.01
N GLN A 160 -15.21 10.73 4.77
CA GLN A 160 -15.54 11.97 5.47
C GLN A 160 -16.91 12.44 4.97
N PRO A 161 -17.94 12.54 5.83
CA PRO A 161 -19.11 13.32 5.47
C PRO A 161 -18.66 14.77 5.24
N THR A 162 -19.29 15.46 4.29
CA THR A 162 -19.11 16.88 3.91
C THR A 162 -19.18 17.89 5.09
N TYR A 163 -19.28 17.42 6.33
CA TYR A 163 -19.48 18.21 7.53
C TYR A 163 -18.28 19.09 7.93
N TYR A 164 -17.07 18.81 7.46
CA TYR A 164 -15.87 19.59 7.86
C TYR A 164 -15.57 20.78 6.95
N ASN A 165 -16.05 20.77 5.69
CA ASN A 165 -15.83 21.88 4.76
C ASN A 165 -16.86 23.01 4.95
N GLU A 166 -18.04 22.73 5.52
CA GLU A 166 -19.04 23.77 5.81
C GLU A 166 -18.71 24.63 7.04
N VAL A 167 -17.79 24.22 7.91
CA VAL A 167 -17.48 24.97 9.15
C VAL A 167 -16.32 25.96 8.97
N LEU A 168 -15.49 25.78 7.94
CA LEU A 168 -14.35 26.66 7.65
C LEU A 168 -14.64 27.72 6.58
N ASP A 169 -15.74 27.61 5.83
CA ASP A 169 -16.22 28.66 4.90
C ASP A 169 -17.12 29.71 5.59
N ILE A 170 -17.26 29.66 6.92
CA ILE A 170 -18.04 30.63 7.71
C ILE A 170 -17.19 31.33 8.79
N THR A 171 -15.87 31.45 8.59
CA THR A 171 -15.01 32.31 9.43
C THR A 171 -14.31 33.37 8.59
#